data_AF-A6K5X8-F1
#
_entry.id   AF-A6K5X8-F1
#
_cell.length_a   1.000
_cell.length_b   1.000
_cell.length_c   1.000
_cell.angle_alpha   90.00
_cell.angle_beta   90.00
_cell.angle_gamma   90.00
#
_symmetry.space_group_name_H-M   'P 1'
#
loop_
_entity.id
_entity.type
_entity.pdbx_description
1 polymer ?
#
loop_
_entity_poly.entity_id
_entity_poly.type
_entity_poly.pdbx_seq_one_letter_code
_entity_poly.pdbx_strand_id
1 'polypeptide(L)'
;MTFREQLLHRNLQTHLSSPELVFLLLTPSITTESCCTHCLEHGLYKPQSGLFHKVPLVVTNLGMSDQLGYKTESVSCTSTVFSRAVRTYSSQFFNEDGSLKEVRKINEMYAAIQEELKTICQKVEQSEREVEKLLMDVNRLKEVRKKQQAQAKGAGEKSQNHPQENILLCQALRTFFPESQVLHSCVISLKNRHISHSGCNTDHHLDVVDKLTLMVEYVYSPEASPAPAAPLSKRKALDTQDQWPAKRPRLLESESRPGPAFRGSHQDKASSSSLDIDTEVGSPEDDTDYPRSPTF
;
A
#
# COMPACT_ATOMS: atom_id res chain seq x y z
N MET A 1 -1.24 13.50 -8.41
CA MET A 1 -0.12 14.46 -8.45
C MET A 1 0.09 15.04 -7.06
N THR A 2 0.89 14.37 -6.25
CA THR A 2 1.30 14.85 -4.92
C THR A 2 2.22 16.07 -5.04
N PHE A 3 2.42 16.82 -3.94
CA PHE A 3 3.33 17.97 -3.92
C PHE A 3 4.76 17.59 -4.36
N ARG A 4 5.26 16.44 -3.91
CA ARG A 4 6.59 15.94 -4.29
C ARG A 4 6.69 15.67 -5.79
N GLU A 5 5.68 15.03 -6.38
CA GLU A 5 5.61 14.75 -7.81
C GLU A 5 5.64 16.04 -8.64
N GLN A 6 4.89 17.06 -8.22
CA GLN A 6 4.84 18.35 -8.92
C GLN A 6 6.20 19.06 -8.92
N LEU A 7 6.89 19.11 -7.77
CA LEU A 7 8.22 19.72 -7.66
C LEU A 7 9.25 18.93 -8.48
N LEU A 8 9.24 17.60 -8.35
CA LEU A 8 10.13 16.73 -9.10
C LEU A 8 9.94 16.87 -10.61
N HIS A 9 8.69 16.92 -11.08
CA HIS A 9 8.39 17.11 -12.49
C HIS A 9 8.97 18.42 -13.02
N ARG A 10 8.80 19.53 -12.30
CA ARG A 10 9.38 20.84 -12.70
C ARG A 10 10.91 20.81 -12.72
N ASN A 11 11.53 20.18 -11.74
CA ASN A 11 12.98 19.99 -11.72
C ASN A 11 13.45 19.17 -12.93
N LEU A 12 12.77 18.06 -13.24
CA LEU A 12 13.08 17.22 -14.39
C LEU A 12 12.88 17.96 -15.72
N GLN A 13 11.82 18.76 -15.88
CA GLN A 13 11.62 19.59 -17.06
C GLN A 13 12.79 20.56 -17.28
N THR A 14 13.30 21.14 -16.19
CA THR A 14 14.41 22.09 -16.23
C THR A 14 15.72 21.37 -16.58
N HIS A 15 16.01 20.25 -15.91
CA HIS A 15 17.24 19.48 -16.13
C HIS A 15 17.29 18.77 -17.49
N LEU A 16 16.14 18.30 -18.00
CA LEU A 16 16.04 17.62 -19.30
C LEU A 16 15.74 18.59 -20.45
N SER A 17 15.55 19.88 -20.16
CA SER A 17 15.15 20.91 -21.14
C SER A 17 13.91 20.51 -21.96
N SER A 18 12.95 19.82 -21.34
CA SER A 18 11.76 19.27 -21.98
C SER A 18 10.48 19.92 -21.45
N PRO A 19 10.02 21.05 -22.02
CA PRO A 19 8.82 21.74 -21.55
C PRO A 19 7.54 20.93 -21.75
N GLU A 20 7.55 20.02 -22.73
CA GLU A 20 6.41 19.17 -23.10
C GLU A 20 6.35 17.85 -22.31
N LEU A 21 7.16 17.71 -21.25
CA LEU A 21 7.16 16.51 -20.42
C LEU A 21 5.76 16.23 -19.84
N VAL A 22 5.40 14.96 -19.90
CA VAL A 22 4.15 14.43 -19.34
C VAL A 22 4.45 13.47 -18.19
N PHE A 23 3.51 13.36 -17.26
CA PHE A 23 3.60 12.50 -16.09
C PHE A 23 2.48 11.46 -16.11
N LEU A 24 2.84 10.18 -16.25
CA LEU A 24 1.90 9.07 -16.13
C LEU A 24 1.79 8.65 -14.66
N LEU A 25 0.63 8.90 -14.06
CA LEU A 25 0.30 8.42 -12.73
C LEU A 25 -0.46 7.10 -12.85
N LEU A 26 0.04 6.07 -12.16
CA LEU A 26 -0.58 4.75 -12.03
C LEU A 26 -1.00 4.54 -10.58
N THR A 27 -2.25 4.16 -10.35
CA THR A 27 -2.82 3.96 -9.01
C THR A 27 -3.51 2.59 -8.98
N PRO A 28 -2.75 1.51 -8.71
CA PRO A 28 -3.34 0.21 -8.45
C PRO A 28 -4.08 0.23 -7.10
N SER A 29 -5.27 -0.35 -7.07
CA SER A 29 -6.08 -0.52 -5.86
C SER A 29 -6.77 -1.88 -5.86
N ILE A 30 -7.10 -2.35 -4.65
CA ILE A 30 -7.94 -3.53 -4.46
C ILE A 30 -9.35 -3.00 -4.18
N THR A 31 -10.31 -3.36 -5.02
CA THR A 31 -11.66 -2.80 -4.97
C THR A 31 -12.52 -3.51 -3.92
N THR A 32 -12.23 -4.78 -3.63
CA THR A 32 -13.01 -5.62 -2.71
C THR A 32 -12.19 -6.06 -1.50
N GLU A 33 -12.84 -6.19 -0.34
CA GLU A 33 -12.17 -6.68 0.89
C GLU A 33 -11.61 -8.10 0.71
N SER A 34 -12.28 -8.92 -0.09
CA SER A 34 -11.85 -10.30 -0.42
C SER A 34 -10.65 -10.35 -1.36
N CYS A 35 -10.16 -9.21 -1.86
CA CYS A 35 -9.06 -9.12 -2.82
C CYS A 35 -9.30 -9.88 -4.14
N CYS A 36 -10.56 -10.15 -4.50
CA CYS A 36 -10.89 -10.82 -5.76
C CYS A 36 -10.97 -9.86 -6.96
N THR A 37 -11.08 -8.56 -6.72
CA THR A 37 -11.18 -7.54 -7.77
C THR A 37 -10.12 -6.47 -7.57
N HIS A 38 -9.35 -6.23 -8.63
CA HIS A 38 -8.30 -5.22 -8.67
C HIS A 38 -8.64 -4.15 -9.72
N CYS A 39 -8.25 -2.91 -9.44
CA CYS A 39 -8.37 -1.80 -10.38
C CYS A 39 -6.99 -1.16 -10.59
N LEU A 40 -6.62 -0.88 -11.83
CA LEU A 40 -5.44 -0.08 -12.16
C LEU A 40 -5.90 1.22 -12.81
N GLU A 41 -6.12 2.23 -11.99
CA GLU A 41 -6.43 3.56 -12.49
C GLU A 41 -5.17 4.24 -13.02
N HIS A 42 -5.30 4.95 -14.14
CA HIS A 42 -4.20 5.69 -14.73
C HIS A 42 -4.63 7.07 -15.20
N GLY A 43 -3.71 8.03 -15.17
CA GLY A 43 -3.92 9.38 -15.64
C GLY A 43 -2.63 10.01 -16.14
N LEU A 44 -2.67 10.58 -17.34
CA LEU A 44 -1.55 11.34 -17.89
C LEU A 44 -1.75 12.81 -17.54
N TYR A 45 -0.73 13.47 -16.99
CA TYR A 45 -0.77 14.86 -16.57
C TYR A 45 0.31 15.67 -17.27
N LYS A 46 -0.02 16.89 -17.67
CA LYS A 46 0.92 17.83 -18.26
C LYS A 46 0.81 19.20 -17.58
N PRO A 47 1.92 19.87 -17.27
CA PRO A 47 1.87 21.25 -16.81
C PRO A 47 1.49 22.19 -17.97
N GLN A 48 0.50 23.03 -17.73
CA GLN A 48 0.05 24.08 -18.64
C GLN A 48 -0.32 25.30 -17.79
N SER A 49 0.31 26.45 -18.08
CA SER A 49 0.08 27.71 -17.35
C SER A 49 0.27 27.60 -15.82
N GLY A 50 1.24 26.80 -15.38
CA GLY A 50 1.58 26.61 -13.96
C GLY A 50 0.74 25.57 -13.22
N LEU A 51 -0.36 25.09 -13.83
CA LEU A 51 -1.24 24.03 -13.30
C LEU A 51 -1.05 22.73 -14.07
N PHE A 52 -1.36 21.60 -13.44
CA PHE A 52 -1.33 20.29 -14.11
C PHE A 52 -2.72 19.91 -14.61
N HIS A 53 -2.81 19.61 -15.90
CA HIS A 53 -4.05 19.21 -16.56
C HIS A 53 -3.98 17.74 -16.97
N LYS A 54 -5.11 17.04 -16.92
CA LYS A 54 -5.22 15.66 -17.38
C LYS A 54 -5.26 15.64 -18.92
N VAL A 55 -4.44 14.80 -19.52
CA VAL A 55 -4.33 14.61 -20.98
C VAL A 55 -5.02 13.28 -21.33
N PRO A 56 -5.83 13.22 -22.41
CA PRO A 56 -6.41 11.96 -22.87
C PRO A 56 -5.31 10.99 -23.30
N LEU A 57 -5.42 9.74 -22.86
CA LEU A 57 -4.52 8.66 -23.25
C LEU A 57 -5.32 7.61 -24.03
N VAL A 58 -4.83 7.25 -25.22
CA VAL A 58 -5.41 6.22 -26.07
C VAL A 58 -4.37 5.12 -26.26
N VAL A 59 -4.79 3.86 -26.05
CA VAL A 59 -3.94 2.69 -26.27
C VAL A 59 -4.27 2.11 -27.64
N THR A 60 -3.30 2.14 -28.54
CA THR A 60 -3.46 1.63 -29.90
C THR A 60 -3.63 0.11 -29.89
N ASN A 61 -4.60 -0.40 -30.63
CA ASN A 61 -4.89 -1.82 -30.73
C ASN A 61 -5.32 -2.20 -32.16
N LEU A 62 -5.34 -3.50 -32.47
CA LEU A 62 -5.69 -4.01 -33.81
C LEU A 62 -7.15 -3.75 -34.21
N GLY A 63 -8.06 -3.61 -33.24
CA GLY A 63 -9.47 -3.31 -33.49
C GLY A 63 -9.73 -1.92 -34.05
N MET A 64 -8.75 -1.02 -34.03
CA MET A 64 -8.86 0.31 -34.66
C MET A 64 -8.68 0.28 -36.19
N SER A 65 -8.38 -0.89 -36.77
CA SER A 65 -8.09 -1.09 -38.19
C SER A 65 -9.03 -2.10 -38.87
N ASP A 66 -10.25 -2.25 -38.36
CA ASP A 66 -11.21 -3.31 -38.70
C ASP A 66 -11.88 -3.13 -40.07
N GLN A 67 -11.12 -3.38 -41.14
CA GLN A 67 -11.66 -3.60 -42.48
C GLN A 67 -11.38 -5.04 -42.93
N LEU A 68 -12.12 -5.99 -42.35
CA LEU A 68 -11.99 -7.43 -42.64
C LEU A 68 -12.90 -7.92 -43.78
N GLY A 69 -13.68 -7.02 -44.39
CA GLY A 69 -14.62 -7.37 -45.45
C GLY A 69 -13.91 -7.74 -46.75
N TYR A 70 -13.86 -9.04 -47.06
CA TYR A 70 -13.45 -9.53 -48.39
C TYR A 70 -14.67 -9.65 -49.31
N LYS A 71 -14.52 -9.26 -50.57
CA LYS A 71 -15.55 -9.43 -51.60
C LYS A 71 -15.58 -10.89 -52.07
N THR A 72 -16.63 -11.63 -51.73
CA THR A 72 -16.80 -13.05 -52.08
C THR A 72 -17.44 -13.25 -53.45
N GLU A 73 -18.41 -12.40 -53.81
CA GLU A 73 -19.11 -12.48 -55.09
C GLU A 73 -18.82 -11.26 -55.96
N SER A 74 -18.66 -11.51 -57.26
CA SER A 74 -18.48 -10.46 -58.26
C SER A 74 -19.72 -10.36 -59.14
N VAL A 75 -20.11 -9.14 -59.50
CA VAL A 75 -21.18 -8.93 -60.49
C VAL A 75 -20.60 -9.25 -61.86
N SER A 76 -21.22 -10.20 -62.57
CA SER A 76 -20.78 -10.62 -63.90
C SER A 76 -20.97 -9.49 -64.92
N CYS A 77 -19.97 -9.28 -65.78
CA CYS A 77 -20.02 -8.29 -66.86
C CYS A 77 -19.90 -8.99 -68.22
N THR A 78 -20.87 -8.77 -69.12
CA THR A 78 -20.88 -9.35 -70.48
C THR A 78 -20.01 -8.58 -71.48
N SER A 79 -19.34 -7.50 -71.04
CA SER A 79 -18.49 -6.67 -71.91
C SER A 79 -17.20 -7.38 -72.31
N THR A 80 -17.04 -7.61 -73.60
CA THR A 80 -15.83 -8.21 -74.19
C THR A 80 -14.62 -7.27 -74.13
N VAL A 81 -14.86 -5.96 -74.23
CA VAL A 81 -13.81 -4.93 -74.16
C VAL A 81 -13.20 -4.88 -72.77
N PHE A 82 -14.04 -4.93 -71.72
CA PHE A 82 -13.60 -4.95 -70.32
C PHE A 82 -12.74 -6.19 -70.04
N SER A 83 -13.25 -7.38 -70.37
CA SER A 83 -12.53 -8.65 -70.17
C SER A 83 -11.18 -8.68 -70.90
N ARG A 84 -11.11 -8.15 -72.13
CA ARG A 84 -9.86 -8.05 -72.88
C ARG A 84 -8.85 -7.14 -72.18
N ALA A 85 -9.27 -5.95 -71.75
CA ALA A 85 -8.39 -5.01 -71.06
C ALA A 85 -7.84 -5.61 -69.75
N VAL A 86 -8.69 -6.20 -68.91
CA VAL A 86 -8.27 -6.87 -67.66
C VAL A 86 -7.25 -7.97 -67.96
N ARG A 87 -7.49 -8.80 -68.99
CA ARG A 87 -6.55 -9.87 -69.37
C ARG A 87 -5.23 -9.33 -69.92
N THR A 88 -5.22 -8.21 -70.63
CA THR A 88 -3.98 -7.60 -71.15
C THR A 88 -3.06 -7.12 -70.01
N TYR A 89 -3.64 -6.59 -68.93
CA TYR A 89 -2.86 -6.06 -67.79
C TYR A 89 -2.76 -7.02 -66.60
N SER A 90 -3.40 -8.19 -66.63
CA SER A 90 -3.45 -9.11 -65.49
C SER A 90 -2.07 -9.60 -65.05
N SER A 91 -1.15 -9.82 -65.99
CA SER A 91 0.22 -10.25 -65.72
C SER A 91 1.04 -9.24 -64.90
N GLN A 92 0.59 -7.99 -64.78
CA GLN A 92 1.23 -7.01 -63.89
C GLN A 92 1.01 -7.35 -62.41
N PHE A 93 -0.18 -7.84 -62.06
CA PHE A 93 -0.61 -8.08 -60.67
C PHE A 93 -0.62 -9.56 -60.28
N PHE A 94 -0.98 -10.44 -61.21
CA PHE A 94 -1.05 -11.88 -61.00
C PHE A 94 0.24 -12.58 -61.47
N ASN A 95 0.60 -13.65 -60.78
CA ASN A 95 1.59 -14.63 -61.22
C ASN A 95 0.95 -15.63 -62.19
N GLU A 96 1.79 -16.49 -62.79
CA GLU A 96 1.35 -17.50 -63.76
C GLU A 96 0.43 -18.57 -63.16
N ASP A 97 0.53 -18.80 -61.85
CA ASP A 97 -0.32 -19.72 -61.06
C ASP A 97 -1.66 -19.09 -60.62
N GLY A 98 -1.91 -17.82 -60.96
CA GLY A 98 -3.10 -17.06 -60.55
C GLY A 98 -3.00 -16.42 -59.16
N SER A 99 -1.86 -16.52 -58.46
CA SER A 99 -1.66 -15.85 -57.18
C SER A 99 -1.38 -14.34 -57.34
N LEU A 100 -1.76 -13.53 -56.34
CA LEU A 100 -1.48 -12.10 -56.35
C LEU A 100 -0.04 -11.82 -55.87
N LYS A 101 0.74 -11.08 -56.65
CA LYS A 101 2.14 -10.77 -56.34
C LYS A 101 2.32 -10.07 -54.99
N GLU A 102 1.44 -9.14 -54.66
CA GLU A 102 1.52 -8.37 -53.42
C GLU A 102 1.27 -9.22 -52.18
N VAL A 103 0.39 -10.23 -52.25
CA VAL A 103 0.15 -11.15 -51.13
C VAL A 103 1.45 -11.88 -50.78
N ARG A 104 2.18 -12.40 -51.78
CA ARG A 104 3.46 -13.07 -51.54
C ARG A 104 4.49 -12.11 -50.93
N LYS A 105 4.64 -10.90 -51.48
CA LYS A 105 5.60 -9.90 -50.94
C LYS A 105 5.31 -9.55 -49.49
N ILE A 106 4.04 -9.30 -49.14
CA ILE A 106 3.62 -8.97 -47.77
C ILE A 106 3.87 -10.16 -46.84
N ASN A 107 3.56 -11.39 -47.28
CA ASN A 107 3.79 -12.59 -46.49
C ASN A 107 5.30 -12.85 -46.25
N GLU A 108 6.14 -12.66 -47.26
CA GLU A 108 7.61 -12.77 -47.11
C GLU A 108 8.15 -11.71 -46.15
N MET A 109 7.68 -10.46 -46.28
CA MET A 109 8.01 -9.38 -45.35
C MET A 109 7.57 -9.73 -43.91
N TYR A 110 6.36 -10.26 -43.75
CA TYR A 110 5.83 -10.66 -42.44
C TYR A 110 6.64 -11.82 -41.83
N ALA A 111 7.00 -12.83 -42.63
CA ALA A 111 7.84 -13.94 -42.20
C ALA A 111 9.23 -13.46 -41.74
N ALA A 112 9.84 -12.52 -42.47
CA ALA A 112 11.11 -11.92 -42.08
C ALA A 112 11.00 -11.17 -40.73
N ILE A 113 9.95 -10.36 -40.55
CA ILE A 113 9.70 -9.66 -39.28
C ILE A 113 9.47 -10.65 -38.13
N GLN A 114 8.78 -11.76 -38.39
CA GLN A 114 8.49 -12.76 -37.36
C GLN A 114 9.75 -13.52 -36.91
N GLU A 115 10.68 -13.84 -37.82
CA GLU A 115 11.97 -14.45 -37.44
C GLU A 115 12.88 -13.46 -36.68
N GLU A 116 12.86 -12.18 -37.05
CA GLU A 116 13.55 -11.13 -36.28
C GLU A 116 12.96 -11.01 -34.86
N LEU A 117 11.64 -11.01 -34.72
CA LEU A 117 10.97 -10.98 -33.42
C LEU A 117 11.36 -12.19 -32.57
N LYS A 118 11.38 -13.39 -33.15
CA LYS A 118 11.81 -14.62 -32.46
C LYS A 118 13.26 -14.51 -31.97
N THR A 119 14.14 -13.97 -32.80
CA THR A 119 15.55 -13.73 -32.44
C THR A 119 15.67 -12.75 -31.28
N ILE A 120 14.91 -11.66 -31.28
CA ILE A 120 14.87 -10.69 -30.18
C ILE A 120 14.32 -11.35 -28.91
N CYS A 121 13.24 -12.13 -29.00
CA CYS A 121 12.67 -12.85 -27.86
C CYS A 121 13.69 -13.77 -27.18
N GLN A 122 14.51 -14.51 -27.94
CA GLN A 122 15.57 -15.34 -27.38
C GLN A 122 16.63 -14.52 -26.63
N LYS A 123 17.02 -13.37 -27.18
CA LYS A 123 17.98 -12.47 -26.52
C LYS A 123 17.42 -11.88 -25.22
N VAL A 124 16.14 -11.47 -25.24
CA VAL A 124 15.46 -10.94 -24.05
C VAL A 124 15.37 -12.02 -22.98
N GLU A 125 14.95 -13.23 -23.33
CA GLU A 125 14.87 -14.37 -22.39
C GLU A 125 16.23 -14.67 -21.73
N GLN A 126 17.30 -14.70 -22.50
CA GLN A 126 18.64 -14.89 -21.95
C GLN A 126 19.04 -13.73 -21.02
N SER A 127 18.74 -12.48 -21.39
CA SER A 127 19.05 -11.32 -20.55
C SER A 127 18.24 -11.30 -19.24
N GLU A 128 16.98 -11.73 -19.25
CA GLU A 128 16.14 -11.85 -18.05
C GLU A 128 16.71 -12.90 -17.09
N ARG A 129 17.18 -14.04 -17.60
CA ARG A 129 17.88 -15.05 -16.78
C ARG A 129 19.15 -14.52 -16.12
N GLU A 130 19.90 -13.70 -16.84
CA GLU A 130 21.12 -13.07 -16.30
C GLU A 130 20.78 -12.05 -15.20
N VAL A 131 19.72 -11.26 -15.39
CA VAL A 131 19.20 -10.32 -14.38
C VAL A 131 18.68 -11.08 -13.15
N GLU A 132 17.94 -12.17 -13.33
CA GLU A 132 17.44 -13.00 -12.24
C GLU A 132 18.58 -13.55 -11.39
N LYS A 133 19.59 -14.14 -12.04
CA LYS A 133 20.80 -14.65 -11.37
C LYS A 133 21.51 -13.55 -10.57
N LEU A 134 21.72 -12.39 -11.19
CA LEU A 134 22.38 -11.26 -10.53
C LEU A 134 21.56 -10.75 -9.33
N LEU A 135 20.23 -10.67 -9.47
CA LEU A 135 19.34 -10.25 -8.40
C LEU A 135 19.39 -11.21 -7.21
N MET A 136 19.43 -12.52 -7.47
CA MET A 136 19.62 -13.54 -6.43
C MET A 136 20.93 -13.33 -5.67
N ASP A 137 22.04 -13.13 -6.39
CA ASP A 137 23.35 -12.91 -5.80
C ASP A 137 23.38 -11.63 -4.95
N VAL A 138 22.83 -10.52 -5.46
CA VAL A 138 22.73 -9.25 -4.73
C VAL A 138 21.89 -9.41 -3.45
N ASN A 139 20.77 -10.12 -3.51
CA ASN A 139 19.92 -10.35 -2.35
C ASN A 139 20.61 -11.23 -1.31
N ARG A 140 21.33 -12.27 -1.74
CA ARG A 140 22.16 -13.10 -0.85
C ARG A 140 23.22 -12.26 -0.14
N LEU A 141 23.91 -11.38 -0.86
CA LEU A 141 24.93 -10.49 -0.29
C LEU A 141 24.32 -9.47 0.69
N LYS A 142 23.15 -8.91 0.37
CA LYS A 142 22.42 -8.02 1.29
C LYS A 142 22.06 -8.73 2.60
N GLU A 143 21.64 -9.99 2.55
CA GLU A 143 21.30 -10.76 3.75
C GLU A 143 22.54 -11.08 4.61
N VAL A 144 23.66 -11.44 3.98
CA VAL A 144 24.95 -11.60 4.70
C VAL A 144 25.34 -10.29 5.40
N ARG A 145 25.24 -9.15 4.70
CA ARG A 145 25.52 -7.83 5.28
C ARG A 145 24.60 -7.50 6.45
N LYS A 146 23.31 -7.82 6.35
CA LYS A 146 22.32 -7.63 7.43
C LYS A 146 22.68 -8.45 8.67
N LYS A 147 23.07 -9.72 8.51
CA LYS A 147 23.52 -10.59 9.61
C LYS A 147 24.79 -10.07 10.27
N GLN A 148 25.76 -9.62 9.48
CA GLN A 148 26.99 -9.01 10.00
C GLN A 148 26.70 -7.73 10.81
N GLN A 149 25.79 -6.87 10.32
CA GLN A 149 25.37 -5.67 11.06
C GLN A 149 24.66 -5.99 12.37
N ALA A 150 23.81 -7.03 12.39
CA ALA A 150 23.15 -7.48 13.61
C ALA A 150 24.15 -8.03 14.65
N GLN A 151 25.12 -8.82 14.20
CA GLN A 151 26.18 -9.35 15.07
C GLN A 151 27.12 -8.25 15.59
N ALA A 152 27.48 -7.27 14.76
CA ALA A 152 28.31 -6.14 15.16
C ALA A 152 27.61 -5.24 16.20
N LYS A 153 26.29 -5.06 16.09
CA LYS A 153 25.50 -4.34 17.10
C LYS A 153 25.34 -5.14 18.40
N GLY A 154 25.08 -6.45 18.31
CA GLY A 154 24.99 -7.33 19.49
C GLY A 154 26.32 -7.55 20.22
N ALA A 155 27.46 -7.44 19.53
CA ALA A 155 28.78 -7.50 20.16
C ALA A 155 29.18 -6.18 20.87
N GLY A 156 28.57 -5.05 20.50
CA GLY A 156 28.72 -3.77 21.18
C GLY A 156 27.89 -3.64 22.47
N GLU A 157 26.90 -4.52 22.66
CA GLU A 157 26.07 -4.61 23.88
C GLU A 157 26.49 -5.80 24.76
N LYS A 158 27.80 -6.05 24.91
CA LYS A 158 28.24 -6.67 26.17
C LYS A 158 28.04 -5.62 27.24
N SER A 159 26.85 -5.61 27.85
CA SER A 159 26.53 -4.84 29.05
C SER A 159 27.75 -4.83 29.95
N GLN A 160 28.40 -3.67 30.05
CA GLN A 160 29.06 -3.35 31.29
C GLN A 160 27.95 -3.45 32.34
N ASN A 161 27.95 -4.55 33.08
CA ASN A 161 27.11 -4.76 34.26
C ASN A 161 27.58 -3.79 35.35
N HIS A 162 27.48 -2.50 35.09
CA HIS A 162 27.39 -1.54 36.17
C HIS A 162 25.98 -1.69 36.74
N PRO A 163 25.84 -1.90 38.06
CA PRO A 163 24.52 -1.89 38.66
C PRO A 163 23.80 -0.62 38.22
N GLN A 164 22.60 -0.75 37.67
CA GLN A 164 21.81 0.39 37.22
C GLN A 164 21.38 1.17 38.46
N GLU A 165 22.15 2.21 38.80
CA GLU A 165 21.92 3.04 39.96
C GLU A 165 20.66 3.89 39.77
N ASN A 166 19.97 4.20 40.87
CA ASN A 166 18.87 5.15 40.84
C ASN A 166 19.44 6.57 40.80
N ILE A 167 19.74 7.04 39.59
CA ILE A 167 20.37 8.34 39.31
C ILE A 167 19.61 9.50 39.99
N LEU A 168 18.27 9.50 39.94
CA LEU A 168 17.44 10.56 40.53
C LEU A 168 17.60 10.62 42.05
N LEU A 169 17.57 9.45 42.71
CA LEU A 169 17.75 9.36 44.16
C LEU A 169 19.16 9.79 44.59
N CYS A 170 20.19 9.30 43.88
CA CYS A 170 21.58 9.65 44.18
C CYS A 170 21.82 11.16 44.02
N GLN A 171 21.25 11.78 42.98
CA GLN A 171 21.34 13.23 42.79
C GLN A 171 20.57 13.99 43.87
N ALA A 172 19.35 13.58 44.22
CA ALA A 172 18.57 14.23 45.27
C ALA A 172 19.25 14.17 46.65
N LEU A 173 19.84 13.02 47.03
CA LEU A 173 20.56 12.89 48.29
C LEU A 173 21.80 13.80 48.36
N ARG A 174 22.48 13.99 47.23
CA ARG A 174 23.60 14.95 47.10
C ARG A 174 23.15 16.40 47.21
N THR A 175 22.02 16.76 46.62
CA THR A 175 21.50 18.13 46.67
C THR A 175 20.95 18.49 48.05
N PHE A 176 20.27 17.57 48.74
CA PHE A 176 19.70 17.85 50.07
C PHE A 176 20.71 17.76 51.21
N PHE A 177 21.72 16.90 51.11
CA PHE A 177 22.68 16.65 52.19
C PHE A 177 24.14 16.68 51.71
N PRO A 178 24.64 17.79 51.15
CA PRO A 178 25.99 17.87 50.58
C PRO A 178 27.09 17.58 51.63
N GLU A 179 26.87 17.98 52.87
CA GLU A 179 27.83 17.84 53.97
C GLU A 179 27.97 16.40 54.53
N SER A 180 27.11 15.47 54.09
CA SER A 180 27.09 14.10 54.62
C SER A 180 27.36 13.07 53.53
N GLN A 181 28.65 12.84 53.25
CA GLN A 181 29.09 11.90 52.22
C GLN A 181 28.61 10.45 52.44
N VAL A 182 28.37 10.05 53.70
CA VAL A 182 27.86 8.70 54.03
C VAL A 182 26.40 8.50 53.60
N LEU A 183 25.60 9.56 53.54
CA LEU A 183 24.19 9.49 53.16
C LEU A 183 23.97 9.41 51.65
N HIS A 184 25.03 9.59 50.84
CA HIS A 184 24.96 9.48 49.38
C HIS A 184 25.05 8.03 48.88
N SER A 185 25.19 7.06 49.79
CA SER A 185 25.25 5.64 49.46
C SER A 185 23.88 4.97 49.57
N CYS A 186 23.59 4.10 48.60
CA CYS A 186 22.39 3.26 48.58
C CYS A 186 22.70 1.79 48.87
N VAL A 187 23.91 1.47 49.35
CA VAL A 187 24.41 0.09 49.52
C VAL A 187 24.76 -0.18 50.98
N ILE A 188 24.21 -1.26 51.54
CA ILE A 188 24.43 -1.67 52.93
C ILE A 188 24.97 -3.11 52.97
N SER A 189 25.91 -3.36 53.88
CA SER A 189 26.40 -4.71 54.16
C SER A 189 25.33 -5.55 54.87
N LEU A 190 24.95 -6.68 54.27
CA LEU A 190 23.96 -7.61 54.83
C LEU A 190 24.38 -8.15 56.21
N LYS A 191 25.70 -8.30 56.45
CA LYS A 191 26.24 -8.94 57.65
C LYS A 191 26.27 -8.00 58.85
N ASN A 192 26.72 -6.77 58.65
CA ASN A 192 27.00 -5.85 59.75
C ASN A 192 26.13 -4.58 59.71
N ARG A 193 25.20 -4.46 58.74
CA ARG A 193 24.34 -3.29 58.51
C ARG A 193 25.09 -1.95 58.35
N HIS A 194 26.38 -1.98 58.08
CA HIS A 194 27.18 -0.80 57.78
C HIS A 194 26.94 -0.34 56.33
N ILE A 195 26.85 0.97 56.15
CA ILE A 195 26.77 1.63 54.85
C ILE A 195 28.10 1.47 54.12
N SER A 196 28.05 1.08 52.85
CA SER A 196 29.25 0.91 52.00
C SER A 196 29.59 2.22 51.28
N HIS A 197 30.87 2.51 51.07
CA HIS A 197 31.34 3.74 50.41
C HIS A 197 31.13 3.79 48.88
N SER A 198 30.49 2.78 48.28
CA SER A 198 30.17 2.75 46.85
C SER A 198 28.92 3.60 46.57
N GLY A 199 29.13 4.87 46.20
CA GLY A 199 28.09 5.77 45.72
C GLY A 199 28.20 6.03 44.20
N CYS A 200 27.12 6.53 43.62
CA CYS A 200 27.02 6.89 42.20
C CYS A 200 28.02 7.99 41.84
N ASN A 201 29.14 7.68 41.17
CA ASN A 201 30.22 8.65 40.94
C ASN A 201 30.00 9.64 39.79
N THR A 202 28.91 9.51 39.06
CA THR A 202 28.59 10.36 37.91
C THR A 202 27.78 11.58 38.35
N ASP A 203 28.23 12.77 37.94
CA ASP A 203 27.46 14.01 38.12
C ASP A 203 26.36 14.01 37.06
N HIS A 204 25.14 13.75 37.50
CA HIS A 204 23.98 13.71 36.64
C HIS A 204 23.34 15.08 36.72
N HIS A 205 23.63 15.95 35.75
CA HIS A 205 23.00 17.27 35.60
C HIS A 205 21.47 17.12 35.44
N LEU A 206 20.78 16.93 36.56
CA LEU A 206 19.33 16.83 36.69
C LEU A 206 18.88 17.99 37.55
N ASP A 207 17.94 18.76 37.03
CA ASP A 207 17.33 19.89 37.71
C ASP A 207 16.25 19.36 38.67
N VAL A 208 16.67 19.01 39.89
CA VAL A 208 15.77 18.46 40.91
C VAL A 208 15.43 19.56 41.91
N VAL A 209 14.26 20.16 41.72
CA VAL A 209 13.62 21.06 42.68
C VAL A 209 12.42 20.34 43.26
N ASP A 210 12.47 19.99 44.54
CA ASP A 210 11.26 20.00 45.38
C ASP A 210 11.59 20.05 46.87
N LYS A 211 10.68 20.56 47.70
CA LYS A 211 10.92 20.67 49.15
C LYS A 211 10.68 19.30 49.81
N LEU A 212 11.68 18.76 50.55
CA LEU A 212 11.57 17.45 51.22
C LEU A 212 10.36 17.35 52.18
N THR A 213 10.01 18.44 52.84
CA THR A 213 8.85 18.52 53.73
C THR A 213 8.45 19.98 53.89
N LEU A 214 7.14 20.22 53.97
CA LEU A 214 6.58 21.52 54.31
C LEU A 214 6.83 21.80 55.79
N MET A 215 7.86 22.60 56.11
CA MET A 215 8.10 23.03 57.50
C MET A 215 7.13 24.15 57.88
N VAL A 216 5.94 23.76 58.34
CA VAL A 216 4.96 24.70 58.92
C VAL A 216 4.65 24.23 60.33
N GLU A 217 5.01 25.07 61.30
CA GLU A 217 4.65 24.88 62.70
C GLU A 217 3.37 25.65 62.98
N TYR A 218 2.26 24.92 63.17
CA TYR A 218 0.99 25.52 63.52
C TYR A 218 0.94 25.79 65.02
N VAL A 219 1.05 27.06 65.40
CA VAL A 219 0.81 27.50 66.78
C VAL A 219 -0.69 27.73 66.98
N TYR A 220 -1.47 26.64 66.99
CA TYR A 220 -2.79 26.58 67.63
C TYR A 220 -3.13 25.11 67.87
N SER A 221 -2.90 24.66 69.10
CA SER A 221 -3.40 23.40 69.65
C SER A 221 -4.80 23.61 70.24
N PRO A 222 -5.87 22.97 69.74
CA PRO A 222 -7.09 22.78 70.53
C PRO A 222 -6.98 21.50 71.35
N GLU A 223 -7.34 21.62 72.62
CA GLU A 223 -7.46 20.56 73.63
C GLU A 223 -8.19 19.30 73.17
N ALA A 224 -7.81 18.18 73.77
CA ALA A 224 -8.44 16.89 73.57
C ALA A 224 -9.83 16.78 74.26
N SER A 225 -10.86 16.62 73.41
CA SER A 225 -12.08 15.79 73.52
C SER A 225 -13.21 16.17 74.51
N PRO A 226 -14.46 15.93 74.09
CA PRO A 226 -15.10 14.66 74.47
C PRO A 226 -15.77 13.92 73.29
N ALA A 227 -15.76 12.58 73.38
CA ALA A 227 -16.49 11.67 72.49
C ALA A 227 -18.02 11.82 72.64
N PRO A 228 -18.78 11.38 71.62
CA PRO A 228 -19.97 10.59 71.92
C PRO A 228 -20.03 9.28 71.09
N ALA A 229 -20.28 8.20 71.84
CA ALA A 229 -21.05 7.00 71.54
C ALA A 229 -20.94 6.30 70.17
N ALA A 230 -20.43 5.06 70.21
CA ALA A 230 -20.75 4.02 69.23
C ALA A 230 -22.23 3.60 69.33
N PRO A 231 -22.75 2.91 68.29
CA PRO A 231 -23.25 1.57 68.58
C PRO A 231 -22.68 0.49 67.66
N LEU A 232 -22.43 -0.65 68.30
CA LEU A 232 -22.10 -1.94 67.70
C LEU A 232 -23.26 -2.47 66.85
N SER A 233 -22.96 -3.09 65.70
CA SER A 233 -23.50 -4.43 65.43
C SER A 233 -22.61 -5.28 64.49
N LYS A 234 -22.05 -6.32 65.09
CA LYS A 234 -21.93 -7.74 64.66
C LYS A 234 -21.31 -8.12 63.30
N ARG A 235 -20.19 -8.85 63.44
CA ARG A 235 -19.49 -9.73 62.48
C ARG A 235 -20.40 -10.82 61.88
N LYS A 236 -20.09 -11.23 60.64
CA LYS A 236 -19.91 -12.64 60.26
C LYS A 236 -19.09 -12.77 58.97
N ALA A 237 -18.11 -13.68 58.99
CA ALA A 237 -17.33 -14.14 57.86
C ALA A 237 -17.81 -15.55 57.44
N LEU A 238 -17.72 -15.89 56.15
CA LEU A 238 -17.44 -17.25 55.68
C LEU A 238 -16.99 -17.26 54.20
N ASP A 239 -15.94 -18.02 53.92
CA ASP A 239 -15.33 -18.41 52.64
C ASP A 239 -16.30 -18.99 51.60
N THR A 240 -15.98 -18.90 50.30
CA THR A 240 -15.34 -19.99 49.50
C THR A 240 -15.37 -19.67 48.00
N GLN A 241 -14.22 -19.94 47.38
CA GLN A 241 -13.83 -20.08 45.97
C GLN A 241 -14.91 -20.63 45.00
N ASP A 242 -15.03 -20.08 43.77
CA ASP A 242 -14.75 -20.82 42.52
C ASP A 242 -15.11 -20.10 41.20
N GLN A 243 -14.16 -20.22 40.26
CA GLN A 243 -14.26 -20.40 38.80
C GLN A 243 -14.93 -19.36 37.87
N TRP A 244 -14.09 -18.85 36.97
CA TRP A 244 -14.41 -18.43 35.58
C TRP A 244 -14.82 -19.65 34.73
N PRO A 245 -15.59 -19.52 33.62
CA PRO A 245 -15.03 -18.88 32.40
C PRO A 245 -16.01 -18.20 31.40
N ALA A 246 -15.39 -17.35 30.56
CA ALA A 246 -15.63 -17.08 29.13
C ALA A 246 -17.03 -16.69 28.59
N LYS A 247 -17.10 -15.52 27.92
CA LYS A 247 -17.41 -15.31 26.48
C LYS A 247 -17.76 -13.82 26.19
N ARG A 248 -17.05 -13.18 25.25
CA ARG A 248 -17.54 -12.02 24.46
C ARG A 248 -18.62 -12.51 23.45
N PRO A 249 -19.35 -11.70 22.65
CA PRO A 249 -19.24 -10.24 22.36
C PRO A 249 -20.60 -9.49 22.22
N ARG A 250 -20.55 -8.16 21.98
CA ARG A 250 -21.35 -7.31 21.03
C ARG A 250 -21.27 -5.83 21.48
N LEU A 251 -20.71 -4.95 20.65
CA LEU A 251 -21.35 -4.14 19.60
C LEU A 251 -22.32 -3.11 20.21
N LEU A 252 -21.89 -1.85 20.27
CA LEU A 252 -22.72 -0.67 20.53
C LEU A 252 -22.72 0.19 19.26
N GLU A 253 -23.77 0.04 18.46
CA GLU A 253 -24.30 1.11 17.64
C GLU A 253 -24.96 2.14 18.58
N SER A 254 -24.71 3.42 18.36
CA SER A 254 -25.40 4.50 19.05
C SER A 254 -26.46 5.07 18.12
N GLU A 255 -27.72 4.94 18.55
CA GLU A 255 -28.91 5.50 17.93
C GLU A 255 -28.96 7.03 18.01
N SER A 256 -29.31 7.64 16.87
CA SER A 256 -30.30 8.69 16.62
C SER A 256 -30.65 9.74 17.70
N ARG A 257 -30.78 11.01 17.28
CA ARG A 257 -32.08 11.71 17.09
C ARG A 257 -31.95 13.15 16.53
N PRO A 258 -33.05 13.76 16.00
CA PRO A 258 -33.02 14.72 14.89
C PRO A 258 -33.71 16.08 15.13
N GLY A 259 -33.60 16.98 14.13
CA GLY A 259 -34.58 18.03 13.79
C GLY A 259 -33.96 19.40 13.42
N PRO A 260 -34.68 20.35 12.76
CA PRO A 260 -35.87 20.23 11.92
C PRO A 260 -35.71 20.85 10.51
N ALA A 261 -36.76 20.64 9.70
CA ALA A 261 -36.91 20.98 8.29
C ALA A 261 -36.93 22.48 7.94
N PHE A 262 -36.47 22.80 6.73
CA PHE A 262 -37.12 23.80 5.88
C PHE A 262 -37.17 23.33 4.41
N ARG A 263 -38.23 23.78 3.76
CA ARG A 263 -38.90 23.26 2.57
C ARG A 263 -38.43 24.04 1.33
N GLY A 264 -38.20 23.36 0.21
CA GLY A 264 -37.97 23.99 -1.09
C GLY A 264 -38.11 23.00 -2.24
N SER A 265 -39.17 23.17 -3.03
CA SER A 265 -39.63 22.34 -4.14
C SER A 265 -38.86 22.62 -5.44
N HIS A 266 -38.67 21.59 -6.29
CA HIS A 266 -38.89 21.55 -7.75
C HIS A 266 -38.23 20.27 -8.32
N GLN A 267 -39.00 19.22 -8.64
CA GLN A 267 -39.67 18.92 -9.92
C GLN A 267 -38.80 18.11 -10.91
N ASP A 268 -39.05 16.80 -10.89
CA ASP A 268 -39.17 15.83 -11.99
C ASP A 268 -38.45 16.08 -13.32
N LYS A 269 -37.63 15.09 -13.73
CA LYS A 269 -37.99 14.19 -14.86
C LYS A 269 -37.00 13.03 -15.00
N ALA A 270 -37.48 11.84 -14.69
CA ALA A 270 -36.96 10.58 -15.18
C ALA A 270 -37.42 10.38 -16.63
N SER A 271 -36.60 9.74 -17.45
CA SER A 271 -37.02 9.15 -18.73
C SER A 271 -36.20 7.88 -18.94
N SER A 272 -36.76 6.78 -18.45
CA SER A 272 -36.44 5.41 -18.85
C SER A 272 -37.37 5.05 -20.02
N SER A 273 -36.82 4.71 -21.18
CA SER A 273 -37.59 4.12 -22.28
C SER A 273 -37.25 2.64 -22.40
N SER A 274 -38.18 1.80 -21.96
CA SER A 274 -38.29 0.39 -22.32
C SER A 274 -38.76 0.26 -23.76
N LEU A 275 -38.29 -0.79 -24.44
CA LEU A 275 -38.91 -1.32 -25.66
C LEU A 275 -39.13 -2.81 -25.42
N ASP A 276 -40.41 -3.16 -25.30
CA ASP A 276 -40.94 -4.53 -25.26
C ASP A 276 -41.11 -5.05 -26.68
N ILE A 277 -40.68 -6.30 -26.93
CA ILE A 277 -41.21 -7.16 -28.00
C ILE A 277 -41.40 -8.56 -27.41
N ASP A 278 -42.66 -8.96 -27.30
CA ASP A 278 -43.16 -10.32 -27.02
C ASP A 278 -42.90 -11.25 -28.24
N THR A 279 -42.25 -12.40 -28.06
CA THR A 279 -42.80 -13.74 -27.77
C THR A 279 -43.13 -14.56 -29.02
N GLU A 280 -42.32 -15.60 -29.30
CA GLU A 280 -42.84 -16.85 -29.88
C GLU A 280 -42.11 -18.07 -29.26
N VAL A 281 -42.92 -19.05 -28.87
CA VAL A 281 -42.56 -20.27 -28.14
C VAL A 281 -42.38 -21.41 -29.14
N GLY A 282 -41.32 -22.20 -28.97
CA GLY A 282 -41.10 -23.47 -29.68
C GLY A 282 -40.31 -24.43 -28.79
N SER A 283 -40.91 -25.58 -28.52
CA SER A 283 -40.53 -26.63 -27.55
C SER A 283 -39.23 -27.38 -27.89
N PRO A 284 -38.71 -28.23 -26.99
CA PRO A 284 -37.30 -28.59 -26.89
C PRO A 284 -36.96 -29.92 -27.57
N GLU A 285 -35.74 -30.03 -28.12
CA GLU A 285 -35.05 -31.32 -28.26
C GLU A 285 -33.57 -31.19 -27.88
N ASP A 286 -33.15 -32.21 -27.16
CA ASP A 286 -31.86 -32.53 -26.57
C ASP A 286 -30.85 -32.88 -27.69
N ASP A 287 -29.61 -32.40 -27.59
CA ASP A 287 -28.37 -33.20 -27.75
C ASP A 287 -27.12 -32.37 -28.06
N THR A 288 -26.12 -32.58 -27.20
CA THR A 288 -24.67 -32.72 -27.47
C THR A 288 -23.76 -31.51 -27.78
N ASP A 289 -22.71 -31.46 -26.93
CA ASP A 289 -21.32 -31.04 -27.18
C ASP A 289 -20.97 -29.56 -27.41
N TYR A 290 -20.69 -28.88 -26.30
CA TYR A 290 -19.83 -27.69 -26.26
C TYR A 290 -18.34 -28.10 -26.24
N PRO A 291 -17.49 -27.63 -27.17
CA PRO A 291 -16.05 -27.85 -27.05
C PRO A 291 -15.43 -26.95 -25.98
N ARG A 292 -14.63 -27.57 -25.11
CA ARG A 292 -13.81 -26.93 -24.08
C ARG A 292 -12.81 -25.94 -24.68
N SER A 293 -12.80 -24.70 -24.18
CA SER A 293 -11.79 -23.69 -24.44
C SER A 293 -10.39 -24.15 -24.01
N PRO A 294 -9.32 -23.81 -24.76
CA PRO A 294 -7.96 -24.15 -24.35
C PRO A 294 -7.47 -23.17 -23.27
N THR A 295 -7.00 -23.71 -22.15
CA THR A 295 -6.21 -22.99 -21.15
C THR A 295 -4.78 -22.79 -21.66
N PHE A 296 -4.21 -21.61 -21.37
CA PHE A 296 -2.83 -21.20 -21.64
C PHE A 296 -1.78 -22.14 -21.05
#